data_AF-A0AAD7ZWH4-F1
#
_entry.id   AF-A0AAD7ZWH4-F1
#
_cell.length_a   1.000
_cell.length_b   1.000
_cell.length_c   1.000
_cell.angle_alpha   90.00
_cell.angle_beta   90.00
_cell.angle_gamma   90.00
#
_symmetry.space_group_name_H-M   'P 1'
#
loop_
_entity.id
_entity.type
_entity.pdbx_description
1 polymer ?
#
loop_
_entity_poly.entity_id
_entity_poly.type
_entity_poly.pdbx_seq_one_letter_code
_entity_poly.pdbx_strand_id
1 'polypeptide(L)' 'SESVMYSAYGSGWYNGSYRYKRHLQMIIIRAQKPVVLSVGKFYDMSLKSFAE' A
#
# COMPACT_ATOMS: atom_id res chain seq x y z
N SER A 1 2.45 3.52 -2.21
CA SER A 1 1.88 2.60 -1.21
C SER A 1 2.86 1.55 -0.71
N GLU A 2 3.84 1.13 -1.53
CA GLU A 2 4.82 0.11 -1.17
C GLU A 2 5.67 0.45 0.07
N SER A 3 6.12 1.71 0.20
CA SER A 3 6.85 2.17 1.40
C SER A 3 6.06 1.99 2.70
N VAL A 4 4.75 2.22 2.67
CA VAL A 4 3.85 2.05 3.83
C VAL A 4 3.79 0.59 4.26
N MET A 5 3.75 -0.34 3.30
CA MET A 5 3.81 -1.78 3.59
C MET A 5 5.12 -2.16 4.25
N TYR A 6 6.26 -1.71 3.71
CA TYR A 6 7.57 -2.01 4.27
C TYR A 6 7.73 -1.46 5.70
N SER A 7 7.32 -0.22 5.95
CA SER A 7 7.35 0.36 7.30
C SER A 7 6.40 -0.36 8.27
N ALA A 8 5.21 -0.75 7.82
CA ALA A 8 4.28 -1.52 8.64
C ALA A 8 4.80 -2.92 8.97
N TYR A 9 5.47 -3.59 8.03
CA TYR A 9 6.08 -4.90 8.30
C TYR A 9 7.25 -4.81 9.29
N GLY A 10 8.02 -3.71 9.25
CA GLY A 10 9.15 -3.47 10.15
C GLY A 10 8.78 -2.97 11.56
N SER A 11 7.51 -2.67 11.85
CA SER A 11 7.09 -1.98 13.09
C SER A 11 7.05 -2.84 14.36
N GLY A 12 7.66 -4.02 14.38
CA GLY A 12 7.64 -4.92 15.54
C GLY A 12 6.25 -5.53 15.83
N TRP A 13 5.43 -5.70 14.79
CA TRP A 13 4.00 -6.04 14.90
C TRP A 13 3.69 -7.33 15.67
N TYR A 14 4.65 -8.24 15.77
CA TYR A 14 4.52 -9.51 16.49
C TYR A 14 4.30 -9.31 18.00
N ASN A 15 4.81 -8.21 18.57
CA ASN A 15 4.61 -7.83 19.97
C ASN A 15 3.32 -7.03 20.23
N GLY A 16 2.58 -6.67 19.18
CA GLY A 16 1.33 -5.90 19.30
C GLY A 16 0.13 -6.74 19.73
N SER A 17 -0.95 -6.06 20.15
CA SER A 17 -2.23 -6.71 20.48
C SER A 17 -2.88 -7.37 19.25
N TYR A 18 -3.78 -8.33 19.46
CA TYR A 18 -4.53 -8.96 18.37
C TYR A 18 -5.25 -7.93 17.47
N ARG A 19 -5.83 -6.90 18.08
CA ARG A 19 -6.47 -5.80 17.37
C ARG A 19 -5.46 -5.05 16.49
N TYR A 20 -4.27 -4.75 17.00
CA TYR A 20 -3.21 -4.11 16.23
C TYR A 20 -2.82 -4.96 15.01
N LYS A 21 -2.58 -6.26 15.20
CA LYS A 21 -2.24 -7.19 14.11
C LYS A 21 -3.29 -7.22 13.01
N ARG A 22 -4.59 -7.23 13.37
CA ARG A 22 -5.69 -7.17 12.39
C ARG A 22 -5.70 -5.87 11.60
N HIS A 23 -5.46 -4.72 12.24
CA HIS A 23 -5.40 -3.44 11.53
C HIS A 23 -4.19 -3.40 10.59
N LEU A 24 -3.04 -3.89 11.06
CA LEU A 24 -1.82 -3.96 10.26
C LEU A 24 -2.01 -4.81 9.00
N GLN A 25 -2.66 -5.97 9.12
CA GLN A 25 -3.00 -6.82 7.97
C GLN A 25 -3.87 -6.06 6.95
N MET A 26 -4.89 -5.32 7.40
CA MET A 26 -5.74 -4.53 6.52
C MET A 26 -4.95 -3.43 5.79
N ILE A 27 -3.99 -2.79 6.49
CA ILE A 27 -3.10 -1.79 5.90
C ILE A 27 -2.21 -2.42 4.83
N ILE A 28 -1.57 -3.56 5.12
CA ILE A 28 -0.69 -4.26 4.18
C ILE A 28 -1.46 -4.69 2.93
N ILE A 29 -2.63 -5.32 3.09
CA ILE A 29 -3.47 -5.77 1.95
C ILE A 29 -3.91 -4.58 1.09
N ARG A 30 -4.26 -3.45 1.70
CA ARG A 30 -4.63 -2.23 0.97
C ARG A 30 -3.41 -1.61 0.27
N ALA A 31 -2.25 -1.61 0.90
CA ALA A 31 -1.03 -1.02 0.37
C ALA A 31 -0.42 -1.80 -0.80
N GLN A 32 -0.71 -3.10 -0.90
CA GLN A 32 -0.36 -3.94 -2.06
C GLN A 32 -1.07 -3.50 -3.35
N LYS A 33 -2.24 -2.85 -3.25
CA LYS A 33 -2.89 -2.23 -4.40
C LYS A 33 -2.40 -0.78 -4.51
N PRO A 34 -1.58 -0.44 -5.52
CA PRO A 34 -1.18 0.94 -5.73
C PRO A 34 -2.43 1.81 -5.92
N VAL A 35 -2.43 3.00 -5.34
CA VAL A 35 -3.47 3.99 -5.64
C VAL A 35 -3.15 4.50 -7.03
N VAL A 36 -3.84 3.94 -8.02
CA VAL A 36 -3.67 4.30 -9.41
C VAL A 36 -4.66 5.39 -9.76
N LEU A 37 -4.16 6.52 -10.25
CA LEU A 37 -4.99 7.55 -10.83
C LEU A 37 -5.24 7.17 -12.28
N SER A 38 -6.43 6.66 -12.58
CA SER A 38 -6.81 6.37 -13.97
C SER A 38 -7.44 7.59 -14.63
N VAL A 39 -6.89 8.02 -15.77
CA VAL A 39 -7.54 9.04 -16.60
C VAL A 39 -8.70 8.40 -17.34
N GLY A 40 -9.93 8.81 -17.01
CA GLY A 40 -11.14 8.33 -17.67
C GLY A 40 -11.42 6.83 -17.57
N LYS A 41 -10.72 6.09 -16.67
CA LYS A 41 -10.64 4.61 -16.64
C LYS A 41 -9.89 3.95 -17.81
N PHE A 42 -9.23 4.72 -18.67
CA PHE A 42 -8.55 4.20 -19.85
C PHE A 42 -7.04 4.02 -19.64
N TYR A 43 -6.44 4.83 -18.76
CA TYR A 43 -4.99 4.87 -18.64
C TYR A 43 -4.52 5.11 -17.21
N ASP A 44 -3.62 4.26 -16.74
CA ASP A 44 -3.02 4.33 -15.42
C ASP A 44 -1.91 5.39 -15.41
N MET A 45 -2.15 6.52 -14.74
CA MET A 45 -1.11 7.53 -14.57
C MET A 45 -0.04 7.03 -13.59
N SER A 46 1.12 6.74 -14.15
CA SER A 46 2.36 6.48 -13.42
C SER A 46 3.45 7.44 -13.90
N LEU A 47 4.52 7.60 -13.12
CA LEU A 47 5.68 8.40 -13.56
C LEU A 47 6.30 7.82 -14.84
N LYS A 48 6.23 6.49 -15.01
CA LYS A 48 6.72 5.80 -16.21
C LYS A 48 5.98 6.25 -17.45
N SER A 49 4.65 6.36 -17.36
CA SER A 49 3.82 6.83 -18.46
C SER A 49 3.90 8.33 -18.75
N PHE A 50 4.46 9.12 -17.84
CA PHE A 50 4.69 10.55 -18.08
C PHE A 50 6.04 10.81 -18.78
N ALA A 51 6.97 9.87 -18.67
CA ALA A 51 8.31 9.97 -19.26
C ALA A 51 8.43 9.31 -20.64
N GLU A 52 7.34 8.76 -21.17
CA GLU A 52 7.18 8.39 -22.58
C GLU A 52 6.71 9.60 -23.39
#